data_AF-A0A847CH05-F1
#
_entry.id   AF-A0A847CH05-F1
#
_cell.length_a   1.000
_cell.length_b   1.000
_cell.length_c   1.000
_cell.angle_alpha   90.00
_cell.angle_beta   90.00
_cell.angle_gamma   90.00
#
_symmetry.space_group_name_H-M   'P 1'
#
loop_
_entity.id
_entity.type
_entity.pdbx_description
1 polymer ?
#
loop_
_entity_poly.entity_id
_entity_poly.type
_entity_poly.pdbx_seq_one_letter_code
_entity_poly.pdbx_strand_id
1 'polypeptide(L)'
;MIERAIKDALFRVAKSFPVTLVTGTRQTGKSTLLKNYIQKDGCQYVTFDDKENILAVKEVPKLFMAVHKAPAVFDEIQYVPSLFSYIKMDVDSNRTPGMFYLTGSQQFSMMKSVLESLAGRVGILNLLPFSQRELVSDSFSAPFVPTQEYLLGRRESYKSESLPPDAIWKTIQKGMYPEICNGNVTSQDFFSSYIGTYIERDVRLLTQVADEMQFMQFISVAAARTGQLVNYADMARTVGIDPNTAKRWLSVLVSSGIVYLLQPYFGNVEKRIVKTPKLYFVDTGLAAYLTKWTTEEVLM
;
A
#
# COMPACT_ATOMS: atom_id res chain seq x y z
N MET A 1 18.85 -9.68 0.17
CA MET A 1 17.40 -9.53 -0.12
C MET A 1 16.66 -9.61 1.20
N ILE A 2 15.80 -8.65 1.51
CA ILE A 2 15.06 -8.60 2.79
C ILE A 2 13.82 -9.49 2.69
N GLU A 3 13.65 -10.42 3.65
CA GLU A 3 12.47 -11.27 3.72
C GLU A 3 11.25 -10.45 4.13
N ARG A 4 10.11 -10.66 3.45
CA ARG A 4 8.88 -9.91 3.72
C ARG A 4 8.04 -10.56 4.80
N ALA A 5 7.68 -9.81 5.84
CA ALA A 5 6.84 -10.31 6.92
C ALA A 5 5.43 -10.73 6.46
N ILE A 6 4.94 -10.16 5.34
CA ILE A 6 3.65 -10.52 4.76
C ILE A 6 3.62 -11.94 4.15
N LYS A 7 4.77 -12.61 3.98
CA LYS A 7 4.91 -13.91 3.32
C LYS A 7 3.91 -14.95 3.85
N ASP A 8 3.79 -15.07 5.17
CA ASP A 8 2.91 -16.08 5.77
C ASP A 8 1.42 -15.75 5.52
N ALA A 9 1.07 -14.46 5.51
CA ALA A 9 -0.26 -14.02 5.12
C ALA A 9 -0.53 -14.28 3.64
N LEU A 10 0.46 -14.09 2.76
CA LEU A 10 0.38 -14.42 1.33
C LEU A 10 0.04 -15.90 1.13
N PHE A 11 0.79 -16.82 1.74
CA PHE A 11 0.52 -18.24 1.60
C PHE A 11 -0.81 -18.66 2.23
N ARG A 12 -1.18 -18.09 3.39
CA ARG A 12 -2.47 -18.36 4.03
C ARG A 12 -3.63 -17.94 3.14
N VAL A 13 -3.57 -16.74 2.55
CA VAL A 13 -4.60 -16.23 1.66
C VAL A 13 -4.66 -17.04 0.37
N ALA A 14 -3.52 -17.36 -0.24
CA ALA A 14 -3.44 -18.18 -1.45
C ALA A 14 -4.04 -19.59 -1.26
N LYS A 15 -3.87 -20.19 -0.07
CA LYS A 15 -4.50 -21.48 0.28
C LYS A 15 -6.01 -21.38 0.51
N SER A 16 -6.54 -20.19 0.77
CA SER A 16 -7.94 -19.98 1.14
C SER A 16 -8.80 -19.44 -0.01
N PHE A 17 -8.20 -18.70 -0.95
CA PHE A 17 -8.89 -18.01 -2.03
C PHE A 17 -8.36 -18.44 -3.40
N PRO A 18 -9.23 -18.57 -4.41
CA PRO A 18 -8.79 -18.84 -5.78
C PRO A 18 -7.98 -17.67 -6.38
N VAL A 19 -8.29 -16.43 -5.98
CA VAL A 19 -7.55 -15.24 -6.41
C VAL A 19 -6.90 -14.59 -5.21
N THR A 20 -5.61 -14.26 -5.31
CA THR A 20 -4.91 -13.43 -4.31
C THR A 20 -4.48 -12.12 -4.95
N LEU A 21 -4.95 -10.99 -4.44
CA LEU A 21 -4.56 -9.67 -4.91
C LEU A 21 -3.62 -9.00 -3.89
N VAL A 22 -2.37 -8.74 -4.31
CA VAL A 22 -1.41 -7.94 -3.56
C VAL A 22 -1.48 -6.50 -4.02
N THR A 23 -2.04 -5.66 -3.16
CA THR A 23 -2.16 -4.22 -3.35
C THR A 23 -1.08 -3.48 -2.56
N GLY A 24 -0.94 -2.18 -2.79
CA GLY A 24 -0.04 -1.31 -2.01
C GLY A 24 0.32 -0.06 -2.79
N THR A 25 1.07 0.85 -2.17
CA THR A 25 1.58 2.04 -2.85
C THR A 25 2.59 1.65 -3.94
N ARG A 26 2.97 2.59 -4.80
CA ARG A 26 4.02 2.34 -5.79
C ARG A 26 5.34 2.11 -5.08
N GLN A 27 6.22 1.30 -5.68
CA GLN A 27 7.58 1.04 -5.16
C GLN A 27 7.66 0.33 -3.79
N THR A 28 6.57 -0.28 -3.29
CA THR A 28 6.61 -1.15 -2.08
C THR A 28 7.13 -2.57 -2.31
N GLY A 29 7.47 -2.92 -3.56
CA GLY A 29 8.00 -4.23 -3.93
C GLY A 29 6.95 -5.31 -4.19
N LYS A 30 5.75 -4.96 -4.70
CA LYS A 30 4.65 -5.90 -5.02
C LYS A 30 5.07 -6.95 -6.04
N SER A 31 5.61 -6.52 -7.18
CA SER A 31 6.10 -7.41 -8.25
C SER A 31 7.21 -8.32 -7.72
N THR A 32 8.17 -7.76 -6.98
CA THR A 32 9.25 -8.52 -6.33
C THR A 32 8.72 -9.57 -5.36
N LEU A 33 7.68 -9.27 -4.58
CA LEU A 33 7.04 -10.22 -3.67
C LEU A 33 6.50 -11.44 -4.43
N LEU A 34 5.71 -11.23 -5.49
CA LEU A 34 5.12 -12.34 -6.24
C LEU A 34 6.17 -13.11 -7.04
N LYS A 35 7.15 -12.43 -7.65
CA LYS A 35 8.26 -13.09 -8.33
C LYS A 35 9.04 -14.02 -7.40
N ASN A 36 9.29 -13.58 -6.16
CA ASN A 36 10.11 -14.37 -5.23
C ASN A 36 9.34 -15.53 -4.58
N TYR A 37 8.07 -15.34 -4.24
CA TYR A 37 7.33 -16.32 -3.43
C TYR A 37 6.35 -17.19 -4.22
N ILE A 38 5.84 -16.69 -5.35
CA ILE A 38 4.80 -17.36 -6.15
C ILE A 38 5.34 -17.86 -7.49
N GLN A 39 6.12 -17.05 -8.21
CA GLN A 39 6.70 -17.44 -9.49
C GLN A 39 7.76 -18.53 -9.27
N LYS A 40 7.31 -19.78 -9.37
CA LYS A 40 8.10 -21.02 -9.31
C LYS A 40 7.71 -21.90 -10.50
N ASP A 41 8.43 -23.00 -10.71
CA ASP A 41 8.22 -23.91 -11.84
C ASP A 41 6.73 -24.23 -12.07
N GLY A 42 6.22 -23.88 -13.25
CA GLY A 42 4.83 -24.11 -13.66
C GLY A 42 3.86 -22.93 -13.45
N CYS A 43 4.25 -21.84 -12.76
CA CYS A 43 3.43 -20.64 -12.64
C CYS A 43 3.89 -19.55 -13.62
N GLN A 44 3.01 -19.18 -14.56
CA GLN A 44 3.32 -18.14 -15.54
C GLN A 44 3.33 -16.75 -14.90
N TYR A 45 4.17 -15.86 -15.41
CA TYR A 45 4.23 -14.46 -14.99
C TYR A 45 3.99 -13.56 -16.19
N VAL A 46 2.93 -12.76 -16.15
CA VAL A 46 2.60 -11.77 -17.18
C VAL A 46 2.56 -10.39 -16.52
N THR A 47 3.20 -9.41 -17.16
CA THR A 47 3.16 -8.01 -16.73
C THR A 47 2.40 -7.16 -17.72
N PHE A 48 1.55 -6.27 -17.20
CA PHE A 48 0.85 -5.26 -17.98
C PHE A 48 1.56 -3.91 -18.01
N ASP A 49 2.83 -3.84 -17.59
CA ASP A 49 3.71 -2.76 -18.07
C ASP A 49 4.07 -2.93 -19.55
N ASP A 50 3.97 -4.17 -20.06
CA ASP A 50 4.10 -4.48 -21.47
C ASP A 50 2.80 -4.15 -22.24
N LYS A 51 2.93 -3.24 -23.21
CA LYS A 51 1.81 -2.77 -24.03
C LYS A 51 1.24 -3.86 -24.93
N GLU A 52 2.03 -4.85 -25.33
CA GLU A 52 1.55 -5.97 -26.14
C GLU A 52 0.58 -6.83 -25.34
N ASN A 53 0.90 -7.14 -24.08
CA ASN A 53 0.00 -7.84 -23.16
C ASN A 53 -1.29 -7.04 -22.91
N ILE A 54 -1.20 -5.72 -22.74
CA ILE A 54 -2.38 -4.85 -22.61
C ILE A 54 -3.25 -4.95 -23.87
N LEU A 55 -2.64 -4.87 -25.06
CA LEU A 55 -3.36 -4.91 -26.33
C LEU A 55 -4.05 -6.28 -26.53
N ALA A 56 -3.34 -7.37 -26.25
CA ALA A 56 -3.88 -8.73 -26.34
C ALA A 56 -5.13 -8.91 -25.48
N VAL A 57 -5.14 -8.39 -24.24
CA VAL A 57 -6.32 -8.41 -23.37
C VAL A 57 -7.45 -7.53 -23.89
N LYS A 58 -7.13 -6.37 -24.48
CA LYS A 58 -8.15 -5.44 -25.01
C LYS A 58 -8.82 -5.97 -26.28
N GLU A 59 -8.07 -6.62 -27.16
CA GLU A 59 -8.58 -7.13 -28.43
C GLU A 59 -9.27 -8.49 -28.27
N VAL A 60 -8.59 -9.47 -27.66
CA VAL A 60 -9.07 -10.86 -27.60
C VAL A 60 -8.85 -11.47 -26.20
N PRO A 61 -9.55 -10.99 -25.16
CA PRO A 61 -9.33 -11.42 -23.77
C PRO A 61 -9.55 -12.91 -23.53
N LYS A 62 -10.48 -13.54 -24.26
CA LYS A 62 -10.71 -14.99 -24.17
C LYS A 62 -9.51 -15.80 -24.64
N LEU A 63 -8.85 -15.36 -25.71
CA LEU A 63 -7.64 -16.00 -26.22
C LEU A 63 -6.49 -15.81 -25.23
N PHE A 64 -6.35 -14.60 -24.68
CA PHE A 64 -5.36 -14.32 -23.64
C PHE A 64 -5.49 -15.29 -22.46
N MET A 65 -6.69 -15.50 -21.91
CA MET A 65 -6.91 -16.46 -20.82
C MET A 65 -6.69 -17.92 -21.25
N ALA A 66 -6.95 -18.27 -22.50
CA ALA A 66 -6.69 -19.61 -23.01
C ALA A 66 -5.19 -19.92 -23.10
N VAL A 67 -4.36 -18.92 -23.38
CA VAL A 67 -2.89 -19.00 -23.38
C VAL A 67 -2.34 -18.97 -21.95
N HIS A 68 -2.87 -18.07 -21.11
CA HIS A 68 -2.38 -17.83 -19.76
C HIS A 68 -3.22 -18.53 -18.68
N LYS A 69 -3.09 -19.86 -18.62
CA LYS A 69 -3.84 -20.70 -17.69
C LYS A 69 -3.29 -20.63 -16.27
N ALA A 70 -4.19 -20.85 -15.29
CA ALA A 70 -3.83 -21.00 -13.89
C ALA A 70 -2.86 -22.20 -13.66
N PRO A 71 -1.90 -22.10 -12.71
CA PRO A 71 -1.62 -20.94 -11.86
C PRO A 71 -0.88 -19.83 -12.62
N ALA A 72 -1.36 -18.59 -12.51
CA ALA A 72 -0.75 -17.45 -13.20
C ALA A 72 -0.64 -16.20 -12.31
N VAL A 73 0.45 -15.46 -12.50
CA VAL A 73 0.69 -14.13 -11.93
C VAL A 73 0.40 -13.08 -12.99
N PHE A 74 -0.46 -12.12 -12.65
CA PHE A 74 -0.78 -10.95 -13.46
C PHE A 74 -0.37 -9.68 -12.72
N ASP A 75 0.72 -9.07 -13.16
CA ASP A 75 1.33 -7.89 -12.56
C ASP A 75 0.76 -6.60 -13.15
N GLU A 76 0.49 -5.61 -12.30
CA GLU A 76 -0.07 -4.30 -12.65
C GLU A 76 -1.47 -4.41 -13.33
N ILE A 77 -2.34 -5.27 -12.78
CA ILE A 77 -3.68 -5.58 -13.31
C ILE A 77 -4.58 -4.36 -13.51
N GLN A 78 -4.31 -3.23 -12.83
CA GLN A 78 -5.10 -2.01 -12.97
C GLN A 78 -5.09 -1.43 -14.40
N TYR A 79 -4.13 -1.80 -15.26
CA TYR A 79 -4.13 -1.37 -16.66
C TYR A 79 -5.18 -2.11 -17.52
N VAL A 80 -5.66 -3.28 -17.07
CA VAL A 80 -6.62 -4.12 -17.78
C VAL A 80 -7.76 -4.61 -16.86
N PRO A 81 -8.56 -3.70 -16.29
CA PRO A 81 -9.61 -4.06 -15.33
C PRO A 81 -10.69 -4.96 -15.94
N SER A 82 -10.85 -4.98 -17.27
CA SER A 82 -11.74 -5.92 -17.96
C SER A 82 -11.36 -7.37 -17.75
N LEU A 83 -10.10 -7.68 -17.41
CA LEU A 83 -9.64 -9.06 -17.19
C LEU A 83 -10.30 -9.72 -15.97
N PHE A 84 -10.77 -8.92 -14.99
CA PHE A 84 -11.42 -9.46 -13.79
C PHE A 84 -12.66 -10.30 -14.10
N SER A 85 -13.45 -9.95 -15.12
CA SER A 85 -14.62 -10.73 -15.51
C SER A 85 -14.26 -12.10 -16.09
N TYR A 86 -13.11 -12.20 -16.75
CA TYR A 86 -12.65 -13.47 -17.33
C TYR A 86 -11.99 -14.35 -16.27
N ILE A 87 -11.19 -13.77 -15.37
CA ILE A 87 -10.70 -14.46 -14.17
C ILE A 87 -11.87 -15.04 -13.38
N LYS A 88 -12.96 -14.27 -13.22
CA LYS A 88 -14.19 -14.75 -12.56
C LYS A 88 -14.76 -15.98 -13.25
N MET A 89 -14.87 -15.97 -14.59
CA MET A 89 -15.40 -17.11 -15.36
C MET A 89 -14.57 -18.40 -15.12
N ASP A 90 -13.25 -18.28 -15.13
CA ASP A 90 -12.34 -19.42 -14.89
C ASP A 90 -12.47 -19.95 -13.46
N VAL A 91 -12.51 -19.04 -12.48
CA VAL A 91 -12.69 -19.38 -11.06
C VAL A 91 -14.04 -20.02 -10.79
N ASP A 92 -15.11 -19.55 -11.42
CA ASP A 92 -16.45 -20.13 -11.27
C ASP A 92 -16.55 -21.52 -11.91
N SER A 93 -15.74 -21.80 -12.94
CA SER A 93 -15.73 -23.09 -13.63
C SER A 93 -14.97 -24.17 -12.87
N ASN A 94 -13.83 -23.83 -12.26
CA ASN A 94 -13.01 -24.78 -11.50
C ASN A 94 -12.39 -24.12 -10.27
N ARG A 95 -13.18 -23.94 -9.22
CA ARG A 95 -12.80 -23.18 -8.04
C ARG A 95 -11.77 -23.92 -7.18
N THR A 96 -10.49 -23.66 -7.43
CA THR A 96 -9.37 -24.15 -6.60
C THR A 96 -8.61 -22.98 -5.98
N PRO A 97 -8.07 -23.10 -4.75
CA PRO A 97 -7.25 -22.04 -4.18
C PRO A 97 -5.96 -21.80 -4.98
N GLY A 98 -5.51 -20.55 -5.04
CA GLY A 98 -4.22 -20.19 -5.65
C GLY A 98 -4.17 -20.28 -7.18
N MET A 99 -5.29 -20.09 -7.87
CA MET A 99 -5.36 -20.06 -9.34
C MET A 99 -4.71 -18.81 -9.92
N PHE A 100 -4.99 -17.64 -9.34
CA PHE A 100 -4.51 -16.37 -9.88
C PHE A 100 -3.92 -15.49 -8.79
N TYR A 101 -2.79 -14.87 -9.10
CA TYR A 101 -2.08 -13.95 -8.23
C TYR A 101 -1.96 -12.62 -8.95
N LEU A 102 -2.51 -11.57 -8.37
CA LEU A 102 -2.62 -10.27 -9.00
C LEU A 102 -1.79 -9.28 -8.21
N THR A 103 -1.10 -8.36 -8.89
CA THR A 103 -0.65 -7.12 -8.25
C THR A 103 -1.41 -5.94 -8.81
N GLY A 104 -1.52 -4.88 -8.00
CA GLY A 104 -1.86 -3.58 -8.53
C GLY A 104 -1.68 -2.47 -7.52
N SER A 105 -1.52 -1.24 -8.01
CA SER A 105 -1.55 -0.06 -7.14
C SER A 105 -2.98 0.17 -6.62
N GLN A 106 -3.12 0.65 -5.37
CA GLN A 106 -4.44 0.95 -4.80
C GLN A 106 -5.07 2.20 -5.42
N GLN A 107 -5.57 2.07 -6.65
CA GLN A 107 -6.42 3.08 -7.25
C GLN A 107 -7.88 2.77 -6.93
N PHE A 108 -8.65 3.81 -6.56
CA PHE A 108 -10.07 3.69 -6.22
C PHE A 108 -10.86 2.96 -7.32
N SER A 109 -10.57 3.25 -8.59
CA SER A 109 -11.17 2.61 -9.76
C SER A 109 -10.89 1.10 -9.82
N MET A 110 -9.64 0.68 -9.56
CA MET A 110 -9.27 -0.73 -9.55
C MET A 110 -10.03 -1.50 -8.46
N MET A 111 -10.06 -0.97 -7.24
CA MET A 111 -10.73 -1.63 -6.11
C MET A 111 -12.23 -1.78 -6.35
N LYS A 112 -12.87 -0.79 -6.98
CA LYS A 112 -14.27 -0.88 -7.38
C LYS A 112 -14.50 -2.05 -8.35
N SER A 113 -13.70 -2.17 -9.40
CA SER A 113 -13.81 -3.26 -10.38
C SER A 113 -13.59 -4.64 -9.75
N VAL A 114 -12.65 -4.74 -8.80
CA VAL A 114 -12.40 -5.97 -8.03
C VAL A 114 -13.62 -6.36 -7.20
N LEU A 115 -14.24 -5.41 -6.49
CA LEU A 115 -15.43 -5.67 -5.69
C LEU A 115 -16.63 -6.07 -6.56
N GLU A 116 -16.80 -5.49 -7.73
CA GLU A 116 -17.89 -5.83 -8.66
C GLU A 116 -17.71 -7.23 -9.28
N SER A 117 -16.48 -7.62 -9.62
CA SER A 117 -16.22 -8.83 -10.40
C SER A 117 -15.79 -10.04 -9.57
N LEU A 118 -15.04 -9.84 -8.48
CA LEU A 118 -14.35 -10.90 -7.73
C LEU A 118 -14.77 -11.02 -6.26
N ALA A 119 -15.85 -10.35 -5.84
CA ALA A 119 -16.37 -10.48 -4.48
C ALA A 119 -16.57 -11.95 -4.08
N GLY A 120 -16.10 -12.30 -2.87
CA GLY A 120 -16.14 -13.65 -2.31
C GLY A 120 -15.15 -14.66 -2.93
N ARG A 121 -14.34 -14.25 -3.91
CA ARG A 121 -13.36 -15.09 -4.61
C ARG A 121 -11.93 -14.59 -4.46
N VAL A 122 -11.74 -13.32 -4.11
CA VAL A 122 -10.43 -12.70 -3.94
C VAL A 122 -10.09 -12.53 -2.47
N GLY A 123 -8.88 -12.94 -2.10
CA GLY A 123 -8.24 -12.52 -0.87
C GLY A 123 -7.31 -11.35 -1.16
N ILE A 124 -7.49 -10.25 -0.42
CA ILE A 124 -6.75 -9.00 -0.65
C ILE A 124 -5.71 -8.82 0.45
N LEU A 125 -4.48 -8.54 0.03
CA LEU A 125 -3.36 -8.21 0.89
C LEU A 125 -2.87 -6.80 0.58
N ASN A 126 -2.58 -6.03 1.61
CA ASN A 126 -1.98 -4.70 1.45
C ASN A 126 -0.49 -4.76 1.85
N LEU A 127 0.38 -4.50 0.87
CA LEU A 127 1.82 -4.44 1.03
C LEU A 127 2.27 -3.02 1.36
N LEU A 128 2.71 -2.83 2.59
CA LEU A 128 3.32 -1.59 3.07
C LEU A 128 4.81 -1.53 2.70
N PRO A 129 5.46 -0.36 2.86
CA PRO A 129 6.92 -0.27 2.95
C PRO A 129 7.49 -1.19 4.03
N PHE A 130 8.81 -1.29 4.12
CA PHE A 130 9.42 -2.16 5.13
C PHE A 130 9.00 -1.76 6.55
N SER A 131 8.77 -2.76 7.38
CA SER A 131 8.72 -2.56 8.82
C SER A 131 10.14 -2.53 9.37
N GLN A 132 10.29 -1.91 10.54
CA GLN A 132 11.56 -1.96 11.26
C GLN A 132 12.07 -3.38 11.47
N ARG A 133 11.15 -4.34 11.71
CA ARG A 133 11.49 -5.76 11.90
C ARG A 133 12.10 -6.40 10.66
N GLU A 134 11.57 -6.07 9.48
CA GLU A 134 12.13 -6.54 8.21
C GLU A 134 13.56 -6.01 8.03
N LEU A 135 13.83 -4.74 8.38
CA LEU A 135 15.17 -4.14 8.24
C LEU A 135 16.21 -4.76 9.17
N VAL A 136 15.84 -5.08 10.42
CA VAL A 136 16.76 -5.69 11.39
C VAL A 136 16.73 -7.24 11.36
N SER A 137 16.04 -7.83 10.38
CA SER A 137 15.88 -9.29 10.23
C SER A 137 15.34 -9.98 11.50
N ASP A 138 14.35 -9.35 12.11
CA ASP A 138 13.65 -9.87 13.27
C ASP A 138 12.51 -10.81 12.84
N SER A 139 12.65 -12.08 13.19
CA SER A 139 11.72 -13.15 12.81
C SER A 139 10.40 -13.14 13.58
N PHE A 140 10.25 -12.27 14.59
CA PHE A 140 9.02 -12.19 15.38
C PHE A 140 7.87 -11.54 14.59
N SER A 141 7.00 -12.37 14.02
CA SER A 141 5.90 -11.96 13.15
C SER A 141 4.51 -11.99 13.81
N ALA A 142 4.44 -12.29 15.12
CA ALA A 142 3.16 -12.35 15.82
C ALA A 142 2.40 -11.00 15.78
N PRO A 143 1.08 -11.01 15.52
CA PRO A 143 0.25 -9.80 15.57
C PRO A 143 0.33 -9.14 16.94
N PHE A 144 0.40 -7.81 16.97
CA PHE A 144 0.42 -7.07 18.24
C PHE A 144 -0.89 -7.25 18.99
N VAL A 145 -0.81 -7.92 20.14
CA VAL A 145 -1.86 -7.95 21.15
C VAL A 145 -1.19 -7.52 22.45
N PRO A 146 -1.66 -6.47 23.15
CA PRO A 146 -0.98 -5.92 24.33
C PRO A 146 -1.16 -6.83 25.56
N THR A 147 -0.65 -8.05 25.49
CA THR A 147 -0.67 -9.08 26.53
C THR A 147 0.73 -9.30 27.07
N GLN A 148 0.82 -9.85 28.29
CA GLN A 148 2.11 -10.24 28.84
C GLN A 148 2.81 -11.30 27.97
N GLU A 149 2.08 -12.27 27.44
CA GLU A 149 2.60 -13.30 26.53
C GLU A 149 3.30 -12.68 25.31
N TYR A 150 2.65 -11.69 24.68
CA TYR A 150 3.25 -10.96 23.57
C TYR A 150 4.53 -10.25 23.98
N LEU A 151 4.52 -9.54 25.11
CA LEU A 151 5.68 -8.78 25.58
C LEU A 151 6.86 -9.71 25.94
N LEU A 152 6.58 -10.88 26.52
CA LEU A 152 7.59 -11.88 26.85
C LEU A 152 8.20 -12.49 25.59
N GLY A 153 7.37 -12.97 24.65
CA GLY A 153 7.88 -13.51 23.37
C GLY A 153 8.63 -12.44 22.54
N ARG A 154 8.19 -11.18 22.62
CA ARG A 154 8.88 -10.07 21.96
C ARG A 154 10.27 -9.81 22.56
N ARG A 155 10.44 -9.93 23.87
CA ARG A 155 11.73 -9.68 24.54
C ARG A 155 12.82 -10.65 24.06
N GLU A 156 12.48 -11.90 23.82
CA GLU A 156 13.46 -12.91 23.37
C GLU A 156 14.02 -12.63 21.97
N SER A 157 13.18 -12.11 21.08
CA SER A 157 13.56 -11.75 19.72
C SER A 157 14.25 -10.38 19.59
N TYR A 158 14.07 -9.50 20.58
CA TYR A 158 14.60 -8.14 20.54
C TYR A 158 16.10 -8.10 20.82
N LYS A 159 16.89 -7.74 19.82
CA LYS A 159 18.33 -7.52 19.96
C LYS A 159 18.60 -6.04 20.16
N SER A 160 18.91 -5.62 21.40
CA SER A 160 19.10 -4.21 21.76
C SER A 160 20.20 -3.50 20.97
N GLU A 161 21.21 -4.24 20.49
CA GLU A 161 22.32 -3.73 19.69
C GLU A 161 21.91 -3.33 18.26
N SER A 162 20.72 -3.74 17.80
CA SER A 162 20.29 -3.51 16.43
C SER A 162 19.74 -2.10 16.15
N LEU A 163 19.37 -1.34 17.20
CA LEU A 163 18.77 -0.01 17.07
C LEU A 163 19.13 0.89 18.27
N PRO A 164 20.22 1.67 18.19
CA PRO A 164 20.49 2.65 19.22
C PRO A 164 19.42 3.78 19.17
N PRO A 165 19.11 4.44 20.31
CA PRO A 165 17.99 5.41 20.37
C PRO A 165 18.09 6.57 19.38
N ASP A 166 19.29 7.01 19.05
CA ASP A 166 19.60 8.03 18.04
C ASP A 166 19.27 7.56 16.61
N ALA A 167 19.40 6.27 16.31
CA ALA A 167 19.05 5.71 15.00
C ALA A 167 17.55 5.76 14.71
N ILE A 168 16.69 5.95 15.71
CA ILE A 168 15.24 6.08 15.53
C ILE A 168 14.93 7.32 14.69
N TRP A 169 15.54 8.46 14.99
CA TRP A 169 15.31 9.72 14.27
C TRP A 169 15.76 9.63 12.82
N LYS A 170 16.94 9.02 12.60
CA LYS A 170 17.44 8.70 11.27
C LYS A 170 16.48 7.81 10.49
N THR A 171 15.91 6.80 11.14
CA THR A 171 14.95 5.89 10.50
C THR A 171 13.63 6.61 10.17
N ILE A 172 13.13 7.43 11.10
CA ILE A 172 11.93 8.25 10.90
C ILE A 172 12.11 9.17 9.68
N GLN A 173 13.24 9.89 9.61
CA GLN A 173 13.59 10.80 8.51
C GLN A 173 13.75 10.05 7.19
N LYS A 174 14.43 8.90 7.24
CA LYS A 174 14.76 8.12 6.04
C LYS A 174 13.52 7.52 5.40
N GLY A 175 12.56 7.09 6.21
CA GLY A 175 11.42 6.30 5.75
C GLY A 175 11.82 4.87 5.39
N MET A 176 10.84 4.13 4.86
CA MET A 176 10.88 2.67 4.83
C MET A 176 10.72 2.06 3.43
N TYR A 177 10.73 2.89 2.38
CA TYR A 177 10.61 2.39 1.01
C TYR A 177 11.83 1.55 0.62
N PRO A 178 11.63 0.41 -0.09
CA PRO A 178 12.73 -0.50 -0.45
C PRO A 178 13.94 0.16 -1.12
N GLU A 179 13.72 1.05 -2.09
CA GLU A 179 14.82 1.73 -2.79
C GLU A 179 15.67 2.60 -1.85
N ILE A 180 15.04 3.27 -0.89
CA ILE A 180 15.73 4.06 0.13
C ILE A 180 16.46 3.14 1.13
N CYS A 181 15.77 2.10 1.61
CA CYS A 181 16.34 1.17 2.60
C CYS A 181 17.56 0.42 2.06
N ASN A 182 17.53 0.01 0.79
CA ASN A 182 18.64 -0.65 0.11
C ASN A 182 19.82 0.29 -0.21
N GLY A 183 19.63 1.61 -0.06
CA GLY A 183 20.67 2.61 -0.35
C GLY A 183 20.84 2.93 -1.83
N ASN A 184 19.87 2.54 -2.67
CA ASN A 184 19.92 2.81 -4.11
C ASN A 184 19.69 4.30 -4.44
N VAL A 185 18.99 5.01 -3.55
CA VAL A 185 18.58 6.41 -3.73
C VAL A 185 18.50 7.09 -2.37
N THR A 186 18.78 8.39 -2.33
CA THR A 186 18.58 9.20 -1.12
C THR A 186 17.09 9.39 -0.85
N SER A 187 16.70 9.53 0.43
CA SER A 187 15.31 9.80 0.79
C SER A 187 14.77 11.06 0.09
N GLN A 188 15.61 12.08 -0.04
CA GLN A 188 15.25 13.36 -0.63
C GLN A 188 14.91 13.23 -2.12
N ASP A 189 15.77 12.56 -2.89
CA ASP A 189 15.57 12.34 -4.33
C ASP A 189 14.39 11.41 -4.61
N PHE A 190 14.25 10.37 -3.77
CA PHE A 190 13.14 9.44 -3.87
C PHE A 190 11.81 10.14 -3.62
N PHE A 191 11.64 10.85 -2.50
CA PHE A 191 10.35 11.48 -2.16
C PHE A 191 10.01 12.63 -3.11
N SER A 192 11.00 13.38 -3.60
CA SER A 192 10.81 14.39 -4.66
C SER A 192 10.20 13.78 -5.91
N SER A 193 10.80 12.68 -6.39
CA SER A 193 10.33 11.95 -7.58
C SER A 193 8.98 11.26 -7.34
N TYR A 194 8.80 10.66 -6.16
CA TYR A 194 7.58 9.95 -5.76
C TYR A 194 6.38 10.90 -5.74
N ILE A 195 6.52 12.08 -5.12
CA ILE A 195 5.44 13.07 -5.05
C ILE A 195 5.13 13.67 -6.42
N GLY A 196 6.15 14.04 -7.21
CA GLY A 196 5.94 14.57 -8.56
C GLY A 196 5.13 13.61 -9.44
N THR A 197 5.58 12.35 -9.52
CA THR A 197 4.90 11.32 -10.33
C THR A 197 3.54 10.88 -9.76
N TYR A 198 3.35 10.93 -8.44
CA TYR A 198 2.06 10.67 -7.79
C TYR A 198 1.04 11.75 -8.14
N ILE A 199 1.42 13.02 -8.08
CA ILE A 199 0.52 14.15 -8.36
C ILE A 199 0.10 14.16 -9.81
N GLU A 200 1.08 14.08 -10.72
CA GLU A 200 0.81 14.07 -12.15
C GLU A 200 -0.16 12.96 -12.54
N ARG A 201 -0.01 11.76 -11.95
CA ARG A 201 -0.74 10.58 -12.38
C ARG A 201 -2.03 10.32 -11.59
N ASP A 202 -2.00 10.35 -10.27
CA ASP A 202 -3.13 9.91 -9.45
C ASP A 202 -4.01 11.07 -8.98
N VAL A 203 -3.46 12.28 -8.81
CA VAL A 203 -4.21 13.45 -8.33
C VAL A 203 -4.98 14.12 -9.47
N ARG A 204 -4.34 14.35 -10.63
CA ARG A 204 -5.01 14.94 -11.79
C ARG A 204 -6.24 14.15 -12.22
N LEU A 205 -6.18 12.81 -12.19
CA LEU A 205 -7.28 11.93 -12.60
C LEU A 205 -8.44 11.91 -11.60
N LEU A 206 -8.18 12.04 -10.30
CA LEU A 206 -9.20 11.82 -9.25
C LEU A 206 -9.89 13.09 -8.78
N THR A 207 -9.26 14.25 -8.96
CA THR A 207 -9.69 15.45 -8.23
C THR A 207 -10.09 16.62 -9.11
N GLN A 208 -9.90 16.57 -10.44
CA GLN A 208 -10.11 17.75 -11.31
C GLN A 208 -9.47 19.01 -10.70
N VAL A 209 -8.36 18.84 -9.99
CA VAL A 209 -7.70 19.93 -9.30
C VAL A 209 -7.09 20.82 -10.38
N ALA A 210 -7.68 22.00 -10.54
CA ALA A 210 -7.13 23.03 -11.40
C ALA A 210 -5.80 23.58 -10.84
N ASP A 211 -5.59 23.44 -9.53
CA ASP A 211 -4.46 24.02 -8.80
C ASP A 211 -3.62 22.97 -8.06
N GLU A 212 -2.58 22.47 -8.71
CA GLU A 212 -1.61 21.53 -8.14
C GLU A 212 -0.90 22.07 -6.90
N MET A 213 -0.76 23.40 -6.80
CA MET A 213 -0.11 24.05 -5.68
C MET A 213 -0.95 23.92 -4.41
N GLN A 214 -2.26 24.13 -4.50
CA GLN A 214 -3.17 23.94 -3.35
C GLN A 214 -3.19 22.48 -2.89
N PHE A 215 -3.15 21.52 -3.82
CA PHE A 215 -3.08 20.11 -3.42
C PHE A 215 -1.76 19.82 -2.71
N MET A 216 -0.62 20.31 -3.23
CA MET A 216 0.68 20.18 -2.57
C MET A 216 0.67 20.73 -1.15
N GLN A 217 0.14 21.96 -0.98
CA GLN A 217 -0.02 22.57 0.34
C GLN A 217 -0.90 21.70 1.25
N PHE A 218 -1.98 21.14 0.73
CA PHE A 218 -2.85 20.24 1.49
C PHE A 218 -2.16 18.96 1.94
N ILE A 219 -1.38 18.30 1.08
CA ILE A 219 -0.63 17.10 1.49
C ILE A 219 0.37 17.47 2.60
N SER A 220 1.08 18.59 2.48
CA SER A 220 2.01 19.06 3.53
C SER A 220 1.28 19.38 4.85
N VAL A 221 0.12 20.01 4.80
CA VAL A 221 -0.73 20.24 5.99
C VAL A 221 -1.17 18.90 6.59
N ALA A 222 -1.59 17.93 5.77
CA ALA A 222 -1.95 16.61 6.25
C ALA A 222 -0.76 15.90 6.90
N ALA A 223 0.45 16.00 6.33
CA ALA A 223 1.67 15.43 6.90
C ALA A 223 2.00 16.04 8.26
N ALA A 224 1.87 17.36 8.40
CA ALA A 224 2.07 18.06 9.69
C ALA A 224 1.02 17.67 10.76
N ARG A 225 -0.10 17.06 10.36
CA ARG A 225 -1.17 16.57 11.25
C ARG A 225 -1.07 15.08 11.53
N THR A 226 0.03 14.41 11.16
CA THR A 226 0.25 13.00 11.53
C THR A 226 0.17 12.83 13.05
N GLY A 227 -0.53 11.80 13.53
CA GLY A 227 -0.82 11.56 14.95
C GLY A 227 -1.96 12.38 15.55
N GLN A 228 -2.54 13.35 14.81
CA GLN A 228 -3.61 14.23 15.30
C GLN A 228 -5.00 13.78 14.85
N LEU A 229 -6.04 14.25 15.55
CA LEU A 229 -7.43 14.01 15.14
C LEU A 229 -7.73 14.78 13.85
N VAL A 230 -8.45 14.15 12.92
CA VAL A 230 -8.82 14.79 11.65
C VAL A 230 -9.76 15.97 11.90
N ASN A 231 -9.35 17.15 11.42
CA ASN A 231 -10.20 18.35 11.43
C ASN A 231 -10.24 18.96 10.03
N TYR A 232 -11.26 18.57 9.26
CA TYR A 232 -11.42 19.03 7.87
C TYR A 232 -11.54 20.55 7.76
N ALA A 233 -12.21 21.22 8.71
CA ALA A 233 -12.39 22.66 8.69
C ALA A 233 -11.06 23.40 8.93
N ASP A 234 -10.23 22.91 9.85
CA ASP A 234 -8.89 23.47 10.11
C ASP A 234 -7.95 23.27 8.91
N MET A 235 -7.90 22.06 8.37
CA MET A 235 -7.07 21.74 7.20
C MET A 235 -7.48 22.57 5.99
N ALA A 236 -8.79 22.71 5.75
CA ALA A 236 -9.33 23.49 4.64
C ALA A 236 -9.03 24.98 4.79
N ARG A 237 -9.22 25.55 5.99
CA ARG A 237 -8.89 26.94 6.28
C ARG A 237 -7.41 27.25 6.09
N THR A 238 -6.53 26.34 6.49
CA THR A 238 -5.08 26.50 6.37
C THR A 238 -4.62 26.58 4.92
N VAL A 239 -5.27 25.83 4.02
CA VAL A 239 -4.93 25.79 2.58
C VAL A 239 -5.74 26.82 1.77
N GLY A 240 -6.88 27.29 2.29
CA GLY A 240 -7.79 28.19 1.57
C GLY A 240 -8.75 27.47 0.62
N ILE A 241 -9.21 26.28 1.00
CA ILE A 241 -10.15 25.45 0.22
C ILE A 241 -11.45 25.20 0.99
N ASP A 242 -12.47 24.64 0.33
CA ASP A 242 -13.70 24.19 0.97
C ASP A 242 -13.48 22.91 1.84
N PRO A 243 -14.12 22.76 3.01
CA PRO A 243 -14.01 21.56 3.84
C PRO A 243 -14.39 20.25 3.14
N ASN A 244 -15.34 20.25 2.20
CA ASN A 244 -15.67 19.06 1.42
C ASN A 244 -14.56 18.71 0.44
N THR A 245 -13.86 19.71 -0.12
CA THR A 245 -12.66 19.51 -0.94
C THR A 245 -11.55 18.87 -0.11
N ALA A 246 -11.29 19.36 1.09
CA ALA A 246 -10.34 18.74 2.03
C ALA A 246 -10.73 17.28 2.36
N LYS A 247 -12.02 17.01 2.59
CA LYS A 247 -12.52 15.65 2.81
C LYS A 247 -12.29 14.74 1.62
N ARG A 248 -12.57 15.22 0.40
CA ARG A 248 -12.35 14.48 -0.84
C ARG A 248 -10.86 14.20 -1.06
N TRP A 249 -10.01 15.20 -0.91
CA TRP A 249 -8.56 15.05 -1.06
C TRP A 249 -7.96 14.10 -0.02
N LEU A 250 -8.40 14.17 1.25
CA LEU A 250 -7.97 13.21 2.25
C LEU A 250 -8.43 11.78 1.90
N SER A 251 -9.66 11.62 1.40
CA SER A 251 -10.16 10.33 0.93
C SER A 251 -9.30 9.75 -0.21
N VAL A 252 -8.76 10.60 -1.08
CA VAL A 252 -7.81 10.17 -2.13
C VAL A 252 -6.49 9.69 -1.52
N LEU A 253 -5.92 10.43 -0.57
CA LEU A 253 -4.69 10.03 0.13
C LEU A 253 -4.84 8.73 0.92
N VAL A 254 -6.02 8.49 1.49
CA VAL A 254 -6.35 7.23 2.17
C VAL A 254 -6.47 6.10 1.17
N SER A 255 -7.21 6.32 0.07
CA SER A 255 -7.41 5.29 -0.95
C SER A 255 -6.10 4.92 -1.66
N SER A 256 -5.17 5.87 -1.81
CA SER A 256 -3.85 5.62 -2.42
C SER A 256 -2.84 5.00 -1.46
N GLY A 257 -3.20 4.78 -0.19
CA GLY A 257 -2.32 4.19 0.82
C GLY A 257 -1.22 5.13 1.32
N ILE A 258 -1.33 6.45 1.08
CA ILE A 258 -0.41 7.45 1.64
C ILE A 258 -0.79 7.76 3.10
N VAL A 259 -2.09 7.81 3.39
CA VAL A 259 -2.63 8.10 4.72
C VAL A 259 -3.41 6.91 5.26
N TYR A 260 -3.24 6.63 6.54
CA TYR A 260 -4.05 5.70 7.32
C TYR A 260 -4.86 6.46 8.36
N LEU A 261 -6.17 6.19 8.44
CA LEU A 261 -7.04 6.74 9.48
C LEU A 261 -7.25 5.71 10.57
N LEU A 262 -6.59 5.92 11.72
CA LEU A 262 -6.73 5.07 12.89
C LEU A 262 -8.07 5.37 13.57
N GLN A 263 -8.99 4.41 13.46
CA GLN A 263 -10.30 4.48 14.10
C GLN A 263 -10.17 4.43 15.62
N PRO A 264 -11.05 5.11 16.36
CA PRO A 264 -10.94 5.20 17.81
C PRO A 264 -11.32 3.87 18.48
N TYR A 265 -10.63 3.57 19.58
CA TYR A 265 -10.91 2.41 20.41
C TYR A 265 -11.86 2.78 21.56
N PHE A 266 -13.10 2.29 21.50
CA PHE A 266 -14.13 2.50 22.52
C PHE A 266 -14.83 1.18 22.85
N GLY A 267 -15.34 1.00 24.07
CA GLY A 267 -16.18 -0.17 24.38
C GLY A 267 -17.44 -0.23 23.51
N ASN A 268 -18.11 0.92 23.33
CA ASN A 268 -19.31 1.07 22.52
C ASN A 268 -18.98 1.08 21.00
N VAL A 269 -19.67 0.23 20.23
CA VAL A 269 -19.45 0.05 18.77
C VAL A 269 -19.79 1.30 17.97
N GLU A 270 -20.90 1.96 18.26
CA GLU A 270 -21.29 3.20 17.57
C GLU A 270 -20.23 4.28 17.76
N LYS A 271 -19.69 4.43 18.98
CA LYS A 271 -18.59 5.36 19.28
C LYS A 271 -17.32 5.03 18.51
N ARG A 272 -17.02 3.76 18.22
CA ARG A 272 -15.89 3.38 17.35
C ARG A 272 -16.08 3.82 15.90
N ILE A 273 -17.33 3.98 15.45
CA ILE A 273 -17.68 4.35 14.07
C ILE A 273 -17.80 5.87 13.92
N VAL A 274 -18.44 6.55 14.88
CA VAL A 274 -18.79 7.98 14.72
C VAL A 274 -17.71 8.94 15.21
N LYS A 275 -16.81 8.50 16.10
CA LYS A 275 -15.79 9.40 16.66
C LYS A 275 -14.66 9.63 15.64
N THR A 276 -14.15 10.85 15.65
CA THR A 276 -13.11 11.30 14.73
C THR A 276 -11.86 10.42 14.82
N PRO A 277 -11.35 9.90 13.69
CA PRO A 277 -10.13 9.11 13.66
C PRO A 277 -8.89 9.99 13.80
N LYS A 278 -7.75 9.36 14.12
CA LYS A 278 -6.43 9.98 14.00
C LYS A 278 -5.87 9.77 12.60
N LEU A 279 -5.26 10.82 12.05
CA LEU A 279 -4.56 10.80 10.77
C LEU A 279 -3.13 10.31 10.97
N TYR A 280 -2.68 9.35 10.18
CA TYR A 280 -1.27 8.94 10.11
C TYR A 280 -0.81 8.87 8.66
N PHE A 281 0.33 9.45 8.35
CA PHE A 281 1.05 9.09 7.12
C PHE A 281 1.62 7.67 7.30
N VAL A 282 1.47 6.86 6.25
CA VAL A 282 1.92 5.46 6.26
C VAL A 282 3.44 5.36 6.34
N ASP A 283 4.14 6.31 5.71
CA ASP A 283 5.60 6.41 5.75
C ASP A 283 6.02 7.71 6.43
N THR A 284 6.88 7.60 7.45
CA THR A 284 7.34 8.75 8.24
C THR A 284 8.35 9.61 7.49
N GLY A 285 9.15 9.03 6.59
CA GLY A 285 10.11 9.77 5.79
C GLY A 285 9.41 10.66 4.78
N LEU A 286 8.32 10.17 4.19
CA LEU A 286 7.45 10.99 3.33
C LEU A 286 6.84 12.15 4.11
N ALA A 287 6.36 11.92 5.33
CA ALA A 287 5.83 12.99 6.18
C ALA A 287 6.90 14.03 6.50
N ALA A 288 8.09 13.59 6.91
CA ALA A 288 9.24 14.46 7.20
C ALA A 288 9.67 15.28 5.98
N TYR A 289 9.73 14.67 4.79
CA TYR A 289 10.03 15.34 3.54
C TYR A 289 9.02 16.45 3.23
N LEU A 290 7.71 16.16 3.36
CA LEU A 290 6.62 17.10 3.08
C LEU A 290 6.55 18.27 4.08
N THR A 291 7.00 18.05 5.32
CA THR A 291 7.10 19.09 6.35
C THR A 291 8.46 19.80 6.38
N LYS A 292 9.35 19.49 5.43
CA LYS A 292 10.71 20.04 5.34
C LYS A 292 11.60 19.70 6.54
N TRP A 293 11.31 18.61 7.26
CA TRP A 293 12.13 18.06 8.33
C TRP A 293 13.19 17.14 7.74
N THR A 294 14.15 17.75 7.03
CA THR A 294 15.07 17.01 6.16
C THR A 294 16.31 16.46 6.86
N THR A 295 16.55 16.81 8.12
CA THR A 295 17.67 16.26 8.91
C THR A 295 17.18 15.60 10.18
N GLU A 296 17.98 14.68 10.72
CA GLU A 296 17.69 14.01 11.99
C GLU A 296 17.71 14.98 13.18
N GLU A 297 18.52 16.06 13.14
CA GLU A 297 18.56 17.04 14.23
C GLU A 297 17.28 17.88 14.33
N VAL A 298 16.57 18.09 13.22
CA VAL A 298 15.30 18.84 13.23
C VAL A 298 14.17 18.01 13.85
N LEU A 299 14.33 16.69 13.93
CA LEU A 299 13.33 15.78 14.52
C LEU A 299 13.52 15.53 16.02
N MET A 300 14.73 15.77 16.54
CA MET A 300 15.08 15.61 17.96
C MET A 300 14.52 16.75 18.81
#